data_AF-A0A8W8MX71-F1
#
_entry.id   AF-A0A8W8MX71-F1
#
_cell.length_a   1.000
_cell.length_b   1.000
_cell.length_c   1.000
_cell.angle_alpha   90.00
_cell.angle_beta   90.00
_cell.angle_gamma   90.00
#
_symmetry.space_group_name_H-M   'P 1'
#
loop_
_entity.id
_entity.type
_entity.pdbx_description
1 polymer ?
#
loop_
_entity_poly.entity_id
_entity_poly.type
_entity_poly.pdbx_seq_one_letter_code
_entity_poly.pdbx_strand_id
1 'polypeptide(L)'
;PLYCNPTLLPWTFFVCFMVNMCLNLSWILLFDREHMIVAFVVLFFIAFTLYVCMFISYRHLDKNIEFLRKDGRKMDIWCIRIMVQNGLGVYATWTTIATLLNMAIVMIYEGNPRIANDDASTVALSVLVVELLGYTFVDIAFLDRYTRYTVTPFCVVPMALGASLAKNYKAGSRNSILTIVMVVLALLCLGAKVFFLIWRELRSPTKSVRITDSDEDLRKEKAAVV
;
A
#
# COMPACT_ATOMS: atom_id res chain seq x y z
N PRO A 1 -29.51 9.54 13.83
CA PRO A 1 -28.32 9.10 13.07
C PRO A 1 -27.50 8.07 13.87
N LEU A 2 -27.95 6.80 13.88
CA LEU A 2 -27.28 5.70 14.59
C LEU A 2 -26.21 5.01 13.70
N TYR A 3 -26.44 4.94 12.39
CA TYR A 3 -25.56 4.22 11.44
C TYR A 3 -24.20 4.90 11.16
N CYS A 4 -24.10 6.22 11.33
CA CYS A 4 -22.87 6.99 11.05
C CYS A 4 -21.90 7.08 12.23
N ASN A 5 -22.24 6.47 13.38
CA ASN A 5 -21.36 6.39 14.55
C ASN A 5 -20.81 4.97 14.69
N PRO A 6 -19.48 4.78 14.78
CA PRO A 6 -18.42 5.78 14.73
C PRO A 6 -18.07 6.14 13.28
N THR A 7 -17.54 7.35 13.07
CA THR A 7 -17.04 7.77 11.77
C THR A 7 -15.74 7.03 11.43
N LEU A 8 -15.81 6.09 10.49
CA LEU A 8 -14.68 5.24 10.11
C LEU A 8 -13.70 5.93 9.14
N LEU A 9 -14.23 6.74 8.24
CA LEU A 9 -13.46 7.61 7.36
C LEU A 9 -13.77 9.06 7.72
N PRO A 10 -12.87 9.76 8.42
CA PRO A 10 -13.09 11.14 8.83
C PRO A 10 -13.07 12.07 7.61
N TRP A 11 -13.62 13.27 7.75
CA TRP A 11 -13.54 14.31 6.71
C TRP A 11 -12.10 14.61 6.27
N THR A 12 -11.12 14.48 7.18
CA THR A 12 -9.69 14.67 6.86
C THR A 12 -9.17 13.68 5.84
N PHE A 13 -9.69 12.44 5.83
CA PHE A 13 -9.37 11.45 4.82
C PHE A 13 -9.85 11.92 3.44
N PHE A 14 -11.09 12.38 3.35
CA PHE A 14 -11.69 12.84 2.09
C PHE A 14 -10.99 14.08 1.55
N VAL A 15 -10.66 15.05 2.40
CA VAL A 15 -9.89 16.24 1.98
C VAL A 15 -8.51 15.85 1.45
N CYS A 16 -7.79 14.98 2.17
CA CYS A 16 -6.48 14.49 1.71
C CYS A 16 -6.59 13.74 0.37
N PHE A 17 -7.62 12.92 0.20
CA PHE A 17 -7.87 12.19 -1.04
C PHE A 17 -8.28 13.11 -2.21
N MET A 18 -9.06 14.17 -1.95
CA MET A 18 -9.38 15.18 -2.96
C MET A 18 -8.11 15.91 -3.43
N VAL A 19 -7.25 16.31 -2.51
CA VAL A 19 -5.94 16.90 -2.85
C VAL A 19 -5.12 15.92 -3.69
N ASN A 20 -5.09 14.64 -3.32
CA ASN A 20 -4.41 13.61 -4.09
C ASN A 20 -4.94 13.51 -5.54
N MET A 21 -6.26 13.57 -5.73
CA MET A 21 -6.88 13.54 -7.05
C MET A 21 -6.57 14.79 -7.88
N CYS A 22 -6.54 15.97 -7.27
CA CYS A 22 -6.10 17.20 -7.94
C CYS A 22 -4.63 17.12 -8.36
N LEU A 23 -3.76 16.56 -7.52
CA LEU A 23 -2.36 16.32 -7.86
C LEU A 23 -2.24 15.31 -9.00
N ASN A 24 -3.04 14.25 -9.00
CA ASN A 24 -3.07 13.26 -10.08
C ASN A 24 -3.47 13.88 -11.42
N LEU A 25 -4.52 14.70 -11.45
CA LEU A 25 -4.92 15.43 -12.64
C LEU A 25 -3.80 16.38 -13.12
N SER A 26 -3.18 17.09 -12.18
CA SER A 26 -2.07 18.00 -12.47
C SER A 26 -0.87 17.25 -13.08
N TRP A 27 -0.55 16.07 -12.56
CA TRP A 27 0.52 15.23 -13.08
C TRP A 27 0.29 14.84 -14.54
N ILE A 28 -0.91 14.38 -14.89
CA ILE A 28 -1.25 14.00 -16.27
C ILE A 28 -1.02 15.19 -17.22
N LEU A 29 -1.51 16.38 -16.85
CA LEU A 29 -1.35 17.58 -17.67
C LEU A 29 0.12 18.02 -17.80
N LEU A 30 0.90 17.95 -16.71
CA LEU A 30 2.32 18.31 -16.73
C LEU A 30 3.15 17.33 -17.56
N PHE A 31 2.86 16.03 -17.44
CA PHE A 31 3.54 14.99 -18.20
C PHE A 31 3.22 15.09 -19.69
N ASP A 32 1.95 15.36 -20.04
CA ASP A 32 1.52 15.63 -21.43
C ASP A 32 2.22 16.85 -22.05
N ARG A 33 2.49 17.88 -21.25
CA ARG A 33 3.23 19.08 -21.65
C ARG A 33 4.75 18.95 -21.54
N GLU A 34 5.25 17.73 -21.33
CA GLU A 34 6.68 17.40 -21.23
C GLU A 34 7.44 18.14 -20.12
N HIS A 35 6.75 18.66 -19.10
CA HIS A 35 7.39 19.27 -17.93
C HIS A 35 7.89 18.20 -16.94
N MET A 36 8.90 17.40 -17.34
CA MET A 36 9.32 16.17 -16.66
C MET A 36 9.75 16.36 -15.21
N ILE A 37 10.51 17.41 -14.91
CA ILE A 37 10.96 17.70 -13.54
C ILE A 37 9.77 17.99 -12.63
N VAL A 38 8.84 18.83 -13.09
CA VAL A 38 7.66 19.21 -12.30
C VAL A 38 6.72 18.01 -12.15
N ALA A 39 6.54 17.22 -13.22
CA ALA A 39 5.75 16.00 -13.18
C ALA A 39 6.30 14.99 -12.15
N PHE A 40 7.61 14.81 -12.09
CA PHE A 40 8.27 13.99 -11.07
C PHE A 40 7.98 14.47 -9.64
N VAL A 41 8.13 15.78 -9.39
CA VAL A 41 7.87 16.37 -8.06
C VAL A 41 6.40 16.20 -7.67
N VAL A 42 5.46 16.39 -8.59
CA VAL A 42 4.03 16.19 -8.31
C VAL A 42 3.73 14.72 -8.00
N LEU A 43 4.32 13.76 -8.71
CA LEU A 43 4.17 12.32 -8.42
C LEU A 43 4.64 11.96 -7.01
N PHE A 44 5.76 12.54 -6.57
CA PHE A 44 6.23 12.37 -5.20
C PHE A 44 5.18 12.84 -4.17
N PHE A 45 4.55 13.99 -4.39
CA PHE A 45 3.47 14.47 -3.51
C PHE A 45 2.19 13.61 -3.59
N ILE A 46 1.89 13.00 -4.75
CA ILE A 46 0.80 12.01 -4.86
C ILE A 46 1.12 10.80 -3.96
N ALA A 47 2.34 10.25 -4.03
CA ALA A 47 2.72 9.12 -3.19
C ALA A 47 2.63 9.48 -1.70
N PHE A 48 3.17 10.64 -1.31
CA PHE A 48 3.11 11.13 0.08
C PHE A 48 1.68 11.25 0.60
N THR A 49 0.79 11.88 -0.16
CA THR A 49 -0.62 12.05 0.24
C THR A 49 -1.37 10.72 0.33
N LEU A 50 -1.01 9.70 -0.47
CA LEU A 50 -1.57 8.34 -0.33
C LEU A 50 -1.16 7.68 0.97
N TYR A 51 0.11 7.78 1.37
CA TYR A 51 0.56 7.26 2.67
C TYR A 51 -0.12 7.98 3.85
N VAL A 52 -0.38 9.29 3.73
CA VAL A 52 -1.19 10.04 4.71
C VAL A 52 -2.62 9.50 4.77
N CYS A 53 -3.28 9.27 3.63
CA CYS A 53 -4.62 8.66 3.57
C CYS A 53 -4.65 7.27 4.23
N MET A 54 -3.65 6.42 3.95
CA MET A 54 -3.52 5.10 4.58
C MET A 54 -3.35 5.22 6.10
N PHE A 55 -2.47 6.11 6.57
CA PHE A 55 -2.27 6.36 7.99
C PHE A 55 -3.56 6.79 8.71
N ILE A 56 -4.31 7.73 8.12
CA ILE A 56 -5.59 8.17 8.66
C ILE A 56 -6.57 6.99 8.74
N SER A 57 -6.69 6.20 7.67
CA SER A 57 -7.57 5.03 7.61
C SER A 57 -7.21 3.98 8.67
N TYR A 58 -5.94 3.63 8.80
CA TYR A 58 -5.47 2.66 9.81
C TYR A 58 -5.75 3.13 11.23
N ARG A 59 -5.43 4.38 11.55
CA ARG A 59 -5.62 4.95 12.88
C ARG A 59 -7.09 5.00 13.29
N HIS A 60 -7.99 5.34 12.36
CA HIS A 60 -9.42 5.40 12.65
C HIS A 60 -10.03 4.01 12.79
N LEU A 61 -9.61 3.04 11.97
CA LEU A 61 -10.07 1.66 12.12
C LEU A 61 -9.61 1.06 13.46
N ASP A 62 -8.32 1.17 13.80
CA ASP A 62 -7.77 0.61 15.05
C ASP A 62 -8.42 1.19 16.30
N LYS A 63 -8.74 2.50 16.30
CA LYS A 63 -9.46 3.14 17.41
C LYS A 63 -10.90 2.65 17.59
N ASN A 64 -11.60 2.37 16.49
CA ASN A 64 -13.04 2.06 16.50
C ASN A 64 -13.34 0.55 16.41
N ILE A 65 -12.33 -0.30 16.21
CA ILE A 65 -12.50 -1.74 15.93
C ILE A 65 -13.27 -2.48 17.02
N GLU A 66 -13.03 -2.11 18.29
CA GLU A 66 -13.69 -2.74 19.45
C GLU A 66 -15.17 -2.36 19.51
N PHE A 67 -15.49 -1.10 19.24
CA PHE A 67 -16.88 -0.62 19.20
C PHE A 67 -17.67 -1.30 18.07
N LEU A 68 -17.11 -1.29 16.85
CA LEU A 68 -17.75 -1.90 15.68
C LEU A 68 -18.01 -3.40 15.88
N ARG A 69 -17.13 -4.08 16.62
CA ARG A 69 -17.31 -5.48 16.96
C ARG A 69 -18.49 -5.69 17.89
N LYS A 70 -18.60 -4.89 18.97
CA LYS A 70 -19.70 -4.97 19.94
C LYS A 70 -21.05 -4.69 19.28
N ASP A 71 -21.07 -3.77 18.31
CA ASP A 71 -22.26 -3.41 17.54
C ASP A 71 -22.59 -4.42 16.41
N GLY A 72 -21.86 -5.54 16.30
CA GLY A 72 -22.08 -6.55 15.27
C GLY A 72 -21.66 -6.15 13.84
N ARG A 73 -21.03 -4.97 13.66
CA ARG A 73 -20.67 -4.37 12.35
C ARG A 73 -19.36 -4.92 11.77
N LYS A 74 -19.24 -6.25 11.71
CA LYS A 74 -18.04 -6.94 11.19
C LYS A 74 -17.81 -6.69 9.70
N MET A 75 -18.89 -6.56 8.92
CA MET A 75 -18.81 -6.28 7.49
C MET A 75 -18.08 -4.97 7.21
N ASP A 76 -18.35 -3.92 7.99
CA ASP A 76 -17.71 -2.61 7.80
C ASP A 76 -16.19 -2.66 8.02
N ILE A 77 -15.75 -3.45 8.99
CA ILE A 77 -14.31 -3.68 9.27
C ILE A 77 -13.64 -4.31 8.04
N TRP A 78 -14.25 -5.35 7.48
CA TRP A 78 -13.71 -6.05 6.31
C TRP A 78 -13.78 -5.21 5.05
N CYS A 79 -14.85 -4.45 4.84
CA CYS A 79 -14.96 -3.50 3.73
C CYS A 79 -13.83 -2.47 3.76
N ILE A 80 -13.50 -1.90 4.92
CA ILE A 80 -12.40 -0.94 5.03
C ILE A 80 -11.05 -1.60 4.74
N ARG A 81 -10.80 -2.80 5.29
CA ARG A 81 -9.55 -3.51 5.06
C ARG A 81 -9.36 -3.88 3.59
N ILE A 82 -10.36 -4.53 2.99
CA ILE A 82 -10.26 -5.08 1.63
C ILE A 82 -10.41 -3.99 0.58
N MET A 83 -11.37 -3.08 0.71
CA MET A 83 -11.63 -2.09 -0.33
C MET A 83 -10.76 -0.83 -0.14
N VAL A 84 -10.76 -0.25 1.05
CA VAL A 84 -10.10 1.05 1.27
C VAL A 84 -8.60 0.89 1.46
N GLN A 85 -8.15 0.10 2.44
CA GLN A 85 -6.73 0.01 2.79
C GLN A 85 -5.93 -0.73 1.72
N ASN A 86 -6.44 -1.85 1.21
CA ASN A 86 -5.79 -2.55 0.12
C ASN A 86 -5.91 -1.79 -1.21
N GLY A 87 -7.02 -1.09 -1.47
CA GLY A 87 -7.15 -0.23 -2.66
C GLY A 87 -6.14 0.93 -2.65
N LEU A 88 -6.01 1.63 -1.52
CA LEU A 88 -4.96 2.62 -1.32
C LEU A 88 -3.56 2.01 -1.39
N GLY A 89 -3.37 0.79 -0.88
CA GLY A 89 -2.11 0.06 -0.98
C GLY A 89 -1.70 -0.21 -2.42
N VAL A 90 -2.65 -0.60 -3.29
CA VAL A 90 -2.38 -0.73 -4.74
C VAL A 90 -1.96 0.61 -5.31
N TYR A 91 -2.74 1.66 -5.06
CA TYR A 91 -2.50 2.98 -5.63
C TYR A 91 -1.15 3.55 -5.17
N ALA A 92 -0.84 3.52 -3.88
CA ALA A 92 0.42 4.00 -3.33
C ALA A 92 1.62 3.28 -3.94
N THR A 93 1.53 1.95 -4.08
CA THR A 93 2.61 1.14 -4.68
C THR A 93 2.80 1.48 -6.16
N TRP A 94 1.69 1.60 -6.90
CA TRP A 94 1.75 1.98 -8.32
C TRP A 94 2.37 3.37 -8.51
N THR A 95 1.94 4.34 -7.72
CA THR A 95 2.47 5.71 -7.76
C THR A 95 3.95 5.76 -7.38
N THR A 96 4.39 4.94 -6.41
CA THR A 96 5.80 4.86 -6.04
C THR A 96 6.65 4.36 -7.21
N ILE A 97 6.21 3.28 -7.88
CA ILE A 97 6.88 2.78 -9.10
C ILE A 97 6.87 3.83 -10.22
N ALA A 98 5.74 4.52 -10.43
CA ALA A 98 5.64 5.59 -11.43
C ALA A 98 6.57 6.78 -11.10
N THR A 99 6.76 7.10 -9.82
CA THR A 99 7.67 8.15 -9.34
C THR A 99 9.11 7.79 -9.69
N LEU A 100 9.53 6.55 -9.44
CA LEU A 100 10.88 6.07 -9.81
C LEU A 100 11.09 6.02 -11.32
N LEU A 101 10.06 5.68 -12.10
CA LEU A 101 10.11 5.76 -13.56
C LEU A 101 10.29 7.21 -14.03
N ASN A 102 9.56 8.17 -13.45
CA ASN A 102 9.69 9.59 -13.77
C ASN A 102 11.06 10.14 -13.33
N MET A 103 11.60 9.67 -12.20
CA MET A 103 12.97 9.97 -11.79
C MET A 103 13.97 9.52 -12.85
N ALA A 104 13.83 8.31 -13.39
CA ALA A 104 14.68 7.82 -14.48
C ALA A 104 14.55 8.67 -15.75
N ILE A 105 13.33 9.05 -16.14
CA ILE A 105 13.09 9.96 -17.28
C ILE A 105 13.82 11.30 -17.08
N VAL A 106 13.70 11.91 -15.89
CA VAL A 106 14.40 13.17 -15.57
C VAL A 106 15.92 12.99 -15.67
N MET A 107 16.47 11.90 -15.12
CA MET A 107 17.92 11.61 -15.21
C MET A 107 18.42 11.47 -16.66
N ILE A 108 17.61 10.87 -17.54
CA ILE A 108 17.97 10.63 -18.95
C ILE A 108 17.89 11.91 -19.78
N TYR A 109 16.80 12.68 -19.65
CA TYR A 109 16.51 13.78 -20.56
C TYR A 109 16.98 15.14 -20.04
N GLU A 110 16.86 15.38 -18.73
CA GLU A 110 17.10 16.68 -18.07
C GLU A 110 18.38 16.69 -17.22
N GLY A 111 19.04 15.54 -17.04
CA GLY A 111 20.30 15.44 -16.31
C GLY A 111 21.43 16.23 -16.98
N ASN A 112 22.29 16.85 -16.16
CA ASN A 112 23.50 17.55 -16.63
C ASN A 112 24.74 17.06 -15.85
N PRO A 113 25.57 16.15 -16.41
CA PRO A 113 25.43 15.52 -17.73
C PRO A 113 24.28 14.50 -17.79
N ARG A 114 23.78 14.21 -19.00
CA ARG A 114 22.73 13.21 -19.20
C ARG A 114 23.20 11.82 -18.80
N ILE A 115 22.36 11.10 -18.08
CA ILE A 115 22.66 9.75 -17.60
C ILE A 115 22.20 8.74 -18.66
N ALA A 116 23.02 7.71 -18.91
CA ALA A 116 22.66 6.64 -19.83
C ALA A 116 21.41 5.89 -19.35
N ASN A 117 20.56 5.46 -20.29
CA ASN A 117 19.32 4.73 -19.99
C ASN A 117 19.55 3.53 -19.05
N ASP A 118 20.63 2.79 -19.27
CA ASP A 118 20.94 1.62 -18.47
C ASP A 118 21.35 1.97 -17.03
N ASP A 119 22.03 3.09 -16.83
CA ASP A 119 22.44 3.56 -15.51
C ASP A 119 21.24 4.16 -14.76
N ALA A 120 20.43 4.99 -15.41
CA ALA A 120 19.20 5.54 -14.84
C ALA A 120 18.23 4.42 -14.40
N SER A 121 18.11 3.37 -15.22
CA SER A 121 17.29 2.19 -14.89
C SER A 121 17.88 1.40 -13.71
N THR A 122 19.20 1.23 -13.66
CA THR A 122 19.86 0.59 -12.51
C THR A 122 19.63 1.38 -11.22
N VAL A 123 19.70 2.72 -11.27
CA VAL A 123 19.40 3.58 -10.11
C VAL A 123 17.96 3.41 -9.65
N ALA A 124 16.99 3.48 -10.57
CA ALA A 124 15.56 3.32 -10.22
C ALA A 124 15.27 1.94 -9.60
N LEU A 125 15.82 0.87 -10.18
CA LEU A 125 15.71 -0.49 -9.62
C LEU A 125 16.37 -0.59 -8.24
N SER A 126 17.54 0.02 -8.05
CA SER A 126 18.25 0.01 -6.76
C SER A 126 17.44 0.70 -5.66
N VAL A 127 16.84 1.85 -5.96
CA VAL A 127 15.96 2.56 -5.02
C VAL A 127 14.73 1.70 -4.70
N LEU A 128 14.11 1.07 -5.70
CA LEU A 128 12.95 0.19 -5.49
C LEU A 128 13.28 -1.03 -4.61
N VAL A 129 14.51 -1.57 -4.68
CA VAL A 129 14.94 -2.65 -3.75
C VAL A 129 14.94 -2.14 -2.31
N VAL A 130 15.53 -0.96 -2.08
CA VAL A 130 15.61 -0.36 -0.74
C VAL A 130 14.20 -0.09 -0.20
N GLU A 131 13.32 0.46 -1.02
CA GLU A 131 11.92 0.71 -0.65
C GLU A 131 11.16 -0.58 -0.35
N LEU A 132 11.31 -1.62 -1.18
CA LEU A 132 10.65 -2.92 -0.96
C LEU A 132 11.09 -3.56 0.36
N LEU A 133 12.40 -3.61 0.60
CA LEU A 133 12.94 -4.20 1.83
C LEU A 133 12.58 -3.36 3.06
N GLY A 134 12.70 -2.03 2.96
CA GLY A 134 12.31 -1.11 4.01
C GLY A 134 10.83 -1.21 4.36
N TYR A 135 9.95 -1.23 3.34
CA TYR A 135 8.52 -1.41 3.52
C TYR A 135 8.20 -2.76 4.15
N THR A 136 8.81 -3.85 3.66
CA THR A 136 8.63 -5.21 4.20
C THR A 136 9.02 -5.26 5.69
N PHE A 137 10.17 -4.69 6.03
CA PHE A 137 10.64 -4.64 7.41
C PHE A 137 9.69 -3.84 8.30
N VAL A 138 9.31 -2.63 7.88
CA VAL A 138 8.41 -1.77 8.66
C VAL A 138 7.02 -2.41 8.84
N ASP A 139 6.48 -2.98 7.78
CA ASP A 139 5.17 -3.66 7.76
C ASP A 139 5.14 -4.88 8.69
N ILE A 140 6.15 -5.76 8.61
CA ILE A 140 6.17 -6.99 9.40
C ILE A 140 6.60 -6.71 10.84
N ALA A 141 7.57 -5.82 11.09
CA ALA A 141 8.15 -5.62 12.43
C ALA A 141 7.37 -4.64 13.29
N PHE A 142 6.92 -3.50 12.74
CA PHE A 142 6.37 -2.39 13.53
C PHE A 142 4.89 -2.14 13.30
N LEU A 143 4.43 -2.26 12.05
CA LEU A 143 3.08 -1.86 11.66
C LEU A 143 2.07 -3.01 11.60
N ASP A 144 2.43 -4.24 12.01
CA ASP A 144 1.55 -5.42 11.97
C ASP A 144 0.14 -5.13 12.52
N ARG A 145 0.06 -4.41 13.65
CA ARG A 145 -1.20 -4.02 14.28
C ARG A 145 -2.17 -3.34 13.31
N TYR A 146 -1.63 -2.53 12.41
CA TYR A 146 -2.39 -1.72 11.46
C TYR A 146 -2.49 -2.38 10.08
N THR A 147 -1.39 -2.95 9.58
CA THR A 147 -1.23 -3.37 8.19
C THR A 147 -1.34 -4.89 8.01
N ARG A 148 -1.68 -5.67 9.05
CA ARG A 148 -1.79 -7.14 8.98
C ARG A 148 -2.50 -7.64 7.71
N TYR A 149 -3.62 -7.01 7.37
CA TYR A 149 -4.46 -7.40 6.22
C TYR A 149 -4.19 -6.61 4.94
N THR A 150 -3.18 -5.74 4.92
CA THR A 150 -2.77 -5.01 3.71
C THR A 150 -1.69 -5.80 2.98
N VAL A 151 -2.12 -6.56 1.98
CA VAL A 151 -1.25 -7.48 1.22
C VAL A 151 -0.98 -6.95 -0.20
N THR A 152 -1.86 -6.09 -0.72
CA THR A 152 -1.79 -5.63 -2.10
C THR A 152 -0.47 -4.99 -2.53
N PRO A 153 0.28 -4.23 -1.72
CA PRO A 153 1.60 -3.73 -2.13
C PRO A 153 2.55 -4.84 -2.57
N PHE A 154 2.54 -5.96 -1.87
CA PHE A 154 3.37 -7.13 -2.18
C PHE A 154 2.92 -7.88 -3.44
N CYS A 155 1.68 -7.70 -3.88
CA CYS A 155 1.20 -8.24 -5.16
C CYS A 155 1.55 -7.34 -6.34
N VAL A 156 1.51 -6.02 -6.14
CA VAL A 156 1.72 -5.04 -7.22
C VAL A 156 3.16 -4.99 -7.67
N VAL A 157 4.14 -5.05 -6.76
CA VAL A 157 5.57 -5.00 -7.12
C VAL A 157 5.99 -6.13 -8.09
N PRO A 158 5.76 -7.44 -7.79
CA PRO A 158 6.13 -8.50 -8.71
C PRO A 158 5.33 -8.45 -10.02
N MET A 159 4.07 -8.00 -9.98
CA MET A 159 3.27 -7.80 -11.20
C MET A 159 3.88 -6.72 -12.10
N ALA A 160 4.22 -5.56 -11.55
CA ALA A 160 4.80 -4.45 -12.30
C ALA A 160 6.20 -4.79 -12.85
N LEU A 161 7.04 -5.43 -12.04
CA LEU A 161 8.36 -5.90 -12.47
C LEU A 161 8.26 -7.01 -13.52
N GLY A 162 7.31 -7.94 -13.38
CA GLY A 162 7.04 -8.98 -14.37
C GLY A 162 6.58 -8.39 -15.71
N ALA A 163 5.69 -7.40 -15.69
CA ALA A 163 5.28 -6.69 -16.90
C ALA A 163 6.44 -5.92 -17.54
N SER A 164 7.28 -5.27 -16.72
CA SER A 164 8.49 -4.58 -17.19
C SER A 164 9.47 -5.56 -17.86
N LEU A 165 9.71 -6.72 -17.24
CA LEU A 165 10.59 -7.75 -17.76
C LEU A 165 10.05 -8.31 -19.08
N ALA A 166 8.75 -8.62 -19.16
CA ALA A 166 8.13 -9.14 -20.38
C ALA A 166 8.31 -8.21 -21.59
N LYS A 167 8.32 -6.90 -21.36
CA LYS A 167 8.47 -5.89 -22.42
C LYS A 167 9.93 -5.53 -22.73
N ASN A 168 10.81 -5.55 -21.73
CA ASN A 168 12.16 -4.97 -21.82
C ASN A 168 13.30 -5.99 -21.69
N TYR A 169 13.00 -7.29 -21.67
CA TYR A 169 14.01 -8.33 -21.54
C TYR A 169 15.04 -8.28 -22.66
N LYS A 170 16.31 -8.22 -22.27
CA LYS A 170 17.47 -8.38 -23.15
C LYS A 170 18.43 -9.37 -22.53
N ALA A 171 18.67 -10.48 -23.23
CA ALA A 171 19.53 -11.55 -22.76
C ALA A 171 20.92 -11.01 -22.38
N GLY A 172 21.40 -11.35 -21.19
CA GLY A 172 22.70 -10.92 -20.67
C GLY A 172 22.79 -9.45 -20.21
N SER A 173 21.72 -8.66 -20.33
CA SER A 173 21.75 -7.26 -19.86
C SER A 173 21.67 -7.16 -18.34
N ARG A 174 22.47 -6.26 -17.76
CA ARG A 174 22.50 -5.96 -16.32
C ARG A 174 21.10 -5.71 -15.75
N ASN A 175 20.33 -4.85 -16.41
CA ASN A 175 18.99 -4.47 -15.96
C ASN A 175 17.98 -5.61 -16.03
N SER A 176 18.10 -6.52 -17.01
CA SER A 176 17.23 -7.71 -17.05
C SER A 176 17.54 -8.66 -15.89
N ILE A 177 18.82 -8.89 -15.61
CA ILE A 177 19.25 -9.72 -14.47
C ILE A 177 18.77 -9.12 -13.15
N LEU A 178 18.98 -7.82 -12.94
CA LEU A 178 18.50 -7.11 -11.74
C LEU A 178 16.97 -7.21 -11.60
N THR A 179 16.23 -7.01 -12.69
CA THR A 179 14.76 -7.10 -12.67
C THR A 179 14.29 -8.51 -12.31
N ILE A 180 14.92 -9.57 -12.85
CA ILE A 180 14.60 -10.97 -12.51
C ILE A 180 14.83 -11.22 -11.02
N VAL A 181 16.00 -10.83 -10.50
CA VAL A 181 16.35 -10.99 -9.08
C VAL A 181 15.34 -10.25 -8.19
N MET A 182 14.94 -9.04 -8.60
CA MET A 182 13.93 -8.27 -7.87
C MET A 182 12.54 -8.91 -7.90
N VAL A 183 12.12 -9.52 -9.01
CA VAL A 183 10.85 -10.28 -9.07
C VAL A 183 10.87 -11.43 -8.06
N VAL A 184 11.96 -12.21 -8.03
CA VAL A 184 12.11 -13.32 -7.07
C VAL A 184 12.08 -12.79 -5.64
N LEU A 185 12.82 -11.71 -5.35
CA LEU A 185 12.84 -11.08 -4.03
C LEU A 185 11.44 -10.58 -3.61
N ALA A 186 10.70 -9.95 -4.53
CA ALA A 186 9.34 -9.47 -4.27
C ALA A 186 8.36 -10.62 -3.98
N LEU A 187 8.48 -11.73 -4.71
CA LEU A 187 7.69 -12.94 -4.44
C LEU A 187 8.03 -13.57 -3.07
N LEU A 188 9.31 -13.56 -2.68
CA LEU A 188 9.72 -14.00 -1.33
C LEU A 188 9.14 -13.08 -0.25
N CYS A 189 9.14 -11.76 -0.45
CA CYS A 189 8.52 -10.81 0.47
C CYS A 189 7.01 -11.02 0.59
N LEU A 190 6.32 -11.28 -0.54
CA LEU A 190 4.90 -11.64 -0.55
C LEU A 190 4.64 -12.94 0.23
N GLY A 191 5.44 -13.98 -0.02
CA GLY A 191 5.36 -15.24 0.71
C GLY A 191 5.57 -15.05 2.21
N ALA A 192 6.56 -14.25 2.61
CA ALA A 192 6.80 -13.89 4.00
C ALA A 192 5.61 -13.13 4.60
N LYS A 193 5.05 -12.14 3.90
CA LYS A 193 3.86 -11.40 4.36
C LYS A 193 2.68 -12.34 4.61
N VAL A 194 2.38 -13.24 3.67
CA VAL A 194 1.28 -14.20 3.80
C VAL A 194 1.55 -15.18 4.95
N PHE A 195 2.77 -15.69 5.06
CA PHE A 195 3.18 -16.58 6.15
C PHE A 195 3.00 -15.92 7.52
N PHE A 196 3.52 -14.70 7.71
CA PHE A 196 3.37 -13.97 8.97
C PHE A 196 1.92 -13.59 9.25
N LEU A 197 1.13 -13.24 8.25
CA LEU A 197 -0.30 -13.00 8.39
C LEU A 197 -1.00 -14.25 8.96
N ILE A 198 -0.81 -15.41 8.34
CA ILE A 198 -1.43 -16.67 8.77
C ILE A 198 -0.93 -17.06 10.16
N TRP A 199 0.40 -17.07 10.37
CA TRP A 199 1.01 -17.48 11.63
C TRP A 199 0.56 -16.60 12.80
N ARG A 200 0.52 -15.27 12.61
CA ARG A 200 0.07 -14.33 13.66
C ARG A 200 -1.42 -14.42 13.89
N GLU A 201 -2.22 -14.71 12.87
CA GLU A 201 -3.65 -14.90 13.06
C GLU A 201 -3.97 -16.21 13.80
N LEU A 202 -3.21 -17.28 13.55
CA LEU A 202 -3.33 -18.53 14.30
C LEU A 202 -2.87 -18.39 15.75
N ARG A 203 -1.77 -17.68 16.01
CA ARG A 203 -1.20 -17.52 17.37
C ARG A 203 -1.90 -16.42 18.18
N SER A 204 -2.34 -15.36 17.52
CA SER A 204 -2.92 -14.16 18.12
C SER A 204 -4.03 -13.61 17.21
N PRO A 205 -5.20 -14.29 17.16
CA PRO A 205 -6.28 -13.89 16.28
C PRO A 205 -6.68 -12.45 16.58
N THR A 206 -6.78 -11.65 15.51
CA THR A 206 -7.08 -10.24 15.63
C THR A 206 -8.43 -10.09 16.29
N LYS A 207 -8.61 -9.09 17.17
CA LYS A 207 -9.86 -8.86 17.90
C LYS A 207 -11.12 -8.84 17.01
N SER A 208 -10.98 -8.49 15.73
CA SER A 208 -12.04 -8.51 14.71
C SER A 208 -12.60 -9.89 14.35
N VAL A 209 -11.90 -11.00 14.66
CA VAL A 209 -12.24 -12.36 14.18
C VAL A 209 -12.85 -13.25 15.27
N ARG A 210 -12.76 -12.89 16.56
CA ARG A 210 -13.34 -13.69 17.65
C ARG A 210 -14.88 -13.68 17.58
N ILE A 211 -15.47 -14.80 17.18
CA ILE A 211 -16.93 -15.04 17.11
C ILE A 211 -17.48 -15.48 18.47
N THR A 212 -16.64 -16.10 19.31
CA THR A 212 -17.07 -16.77 20.54
C THR A 212 -17.56 -15.85 21.65
N ASP A 213 -17.06 -14.62 21.74
CA ASP A 213 -17.51 -13.72 22.82
C ASP A 213 -18.96 -13.25 22.62
N SER A 214 -19.47 -13.09 21.38
CA SER A 214 -20.86 -12.63 21.23
C SER A 214 -21.89 -13.67 21.64
N ASP A 215 -21.66 -14.96 21.35
CA ASP A 215 -22.57 -16.03 21.73
C ASP A 215 -22.45 -16.41 23.21
N GLU A 216 -21.26 -16.29 23.78
CA GLU A 216 -21.03 -16.52 25.21
C GLU A 216 -21.56 -15.36 26.06
N ASP A 217 -21.41 -14.11 25.59
CA ASP A 217 -21.99 -12.92 26.21
C ASP A 217 -23.52 -12.94 26.07
N LEU A 218 -24.08 -13.30 24.90
CA LEU A 218 -25.53 -13.53 24.74
C LEU A 218 -26.07 -14.65 25.64
N ARG A 219 -25.29 -15.72 25.84
CA ARG A 219 -25.65 -16.79 26.79
C ARG A 219 -25.61 -16.31 28.23
N LYS A 220 -24.59 -15.53 28.63
CA LYS A 220 -24.48 -14.97 29.98
C LYS A 220 -25.57 -13.94 30.25
N GLU A 221 -25.91 -13.11 29.27
CA GLU A 221 -26.99 -12.13 29.36
C GLU A 221 -28.35 -12.82 29.48
N LYS A 222 -28.61 -13.86 28.68
CA LYS A 222 -29.82 -14.69 28.83
C LYS A 222 -29.88 -15.44 30.15
N ALA A 223 -28.74 -15.88 30.70
CA ALA A 223 -28.68 -16.57 31.99
C ALA A 223 -28.82 -15.62 33.19
N ALA A 224 -28.55 -14.32 33.03
CA ALA A 224 -28.72 -13.32 34.08
C ALA A 224 -30.15 -12.77 34.19
N VAL A 225 -31.02 -13.09 33.23
CA VAL A 225 -32.43 -12.66 33.17
C VAL A 225 -33.40 -13.75 33.66
N VAL A 226 -32.88 -14.93 34.01
CA VAL A 226 -33.62 -16.05 34.65
C VAL A 226 -33.29 -16.08 36.13
#